data_AF-A0A3N5RF25-F1
#
_entry.id   AF-A0A3N5RF25-F1
#
_cell.length_a   1.000
_cell.length_b   1.000
_cell.length_c   1.000
_cell.angle_alpha   90.00
_cell.angle_beta   90.00
_cell.angle_gamma   90.00
#
_symmetry.space_group_name_H-M   'P 1'
#
loop_
_entity.id
_entity.type
_entity.pdbx_description
1 polymer ?
#
loop_
_entity_poly.entity_id
_entity_poly.type
_entity_poly.pdbx_seq_one_letter_code
_entity_poly.pdbx_strand_id
1 'polypeptide(L)'
;MCRSLGVRVISGFMIGFPEDTKASIRAVLRYAKQVNPYAANFNICTPYPGTGFINEIEPFIASRDWSRYDVYSANLKYEHLTAELVEELHRECFRHYYFRWEYLRANWAFLMPRLHAAVTTTRGWLGLSGKSGASQPAVADVPAARAATLPIIESTAVESCGHGASAHAAEQHRRAA
;
A
#
# COMPACT_ATOMS: atom_id res chain seq x y z
N MET A 1 -12.22 -0.15 12.37
CA MET A 1 -13.35 0.72 12.04
C MET A 1 -14.01 0.33 10.71
N CYS A 2 -13.40 0.56 9.53
CA CYS A 2 -14.08 0.31 8.23
C CYS A 2 -14.64 -1.12 8.08
N ARG A 3 -13.90 -2.12 8.57
CA ARG A 3 -14.32 -3.54 8.54
C ARG A 3 -15.63 -3.79 9.31
N SER A 4 -15.86 -3.13 10.45
CA SER A 4 -17.10 -3.32 11.23
C SER A 4 -18.31 -2.66 10.57
N LEU A 5 -18.08 -1.76 9.62
CA LEU A 5 -19.12 -1.09 8.82
C LEU A 5 -19.36 -1.78 7.47
N GLY A 6 -18.69 -2.90 7.18
CA GLY A 6 -18.81 -3.60 5.89
C GLY A 6 -18.10 -2.93 4.72
N VAL A 7 -17.27 -1.91 4.96
CA VAL A 7 -16.54 -1.19 3.91
C VAL A 7 -15.29 -1.98 3.51
N ARG A 8 -15.17 -2.30 2.22
CA ARG A 8 -13.98 -2.92 1.64
C ARG A 8 -12.89 -1.86 1.42
N VAL A 9 -11.72 -2.10 2.00
CA VAL A 9 -10.58 -1.18 1.95
C VAL A 9 -9.44 -1.81 1.17
N ILE A 10 -8.92 -1.08 0.20
CA ILE A 10 -7.67 -1.39 -0.50
C ILE A 10 -6.58 -0.52 0.12
N SER A 11 -5.45 -1.11 0.50
CA SER A 11 -4.33 -0.36 1.06
C SER A 11 -3.11 -0.49 0.16
N GLY A 12 -2.51 0.66 -0.17
CA GLY A 12 -1.22 0.75 -0.83
C GLY A 12 -0.10 0.71 0.20
N PHE A 13 0.94 -0.07 -0.09
CA PHE A 13 2.19 -0.13 0.66
C PHE A 13 3.33 0.19 -0.30
N MET A 14 4.24 1.05 0.12
CA MET A 14 5.39 1.44 -0.68
C MET A 14 6.66 0.76 -0.15
N ILE A 15 7.47 0.24 -1.06
CA ILE A 15 8.76 -0.40 -0.80
C ILE A 15 9.75 0.01 -1.88
N GLY A 16 11.03 -0.32 -1.70
CA GLY A 16 12.05 -0.05 -2.71
C GLY A 16 12.49 1.40 -2.70
N PHE A 17 12.67 1.97 -1.51
CA PHE A 17 13.45 3.20 -1.35
C PHE A 17 14.96 2.88 -1.42
N PRO A 18 15.84 3.84 -1.80
CA PRO A 18 17.28 3.60 -1.90
C PRO A 18 17.91 2.99 -0.64
N GLU A 19 17.44 3.41 0.53
CA GLU A 19 17.88 2.98 1.86
C GLU A 19 17.20 1.68 2.34
N ASP A 20 16.26 1.11 1.58
CA ASP A 20 15.54 -0.09 2.03
C ASP A 20 16.48 -1.30 2.15
N THR A 21 16.17 -2.13 3.15
CA THR A 21 16.83 -3.42 3.39
C THR A 21 15.84 -4.57 3.21
N LYS A 22 16.34 -5.80 3.13
CA LYS A 22 15.48 -7.00 3.18
C LYS A 22 14.58 -7.01 4.44
N ALA A 23 15.10 -6.49 5.56
CA ALA A 23 14.39 -6.48 6.83
C ALA A 23 13.26 -5.45 6.85
N SER A 24 13.47 -4.24 6.29
CA SER A 24 12.44 -3.20 6.20
C SER A 24 11.30 -3.63 5.29
N ILE A 25 11.60 -4.16 4.09
CA ILE A 25 10.58 -4.64 3.15
C ILE A 25 9.74 -5.77 3.78
N ARG A 26 10.38 -6.71 4.48
CA ARG A 26 9.65 -7.75 5.21
C ARG A 26 8.86 -7.20 6.39
N ALA A 27 9.29 -6.10 7.01
CA ALA A 27 8.51 -5.41 8.04
C ALA A 27 7.22 -4.82 7.45
N VAL A 28 7.29 -4.22 6.27
CA VAL A 28 6.12 -3.74 5.52
C VAL A 28 5.16 -4.89 5.23
N LEU A 29 5.66 -6.04 4.78
CA LEU A 29 4.83 -7.24 4.59
C LEU A 29 4.15 -7.70 5.89
N ARG A 30 4.88 -7.74 7.02
CA ARG A 30 4.30 -8.09 8.33
C ARG A 30 3.21 -7.10 8.73
N TYR A 31 3.46 -5.81 8.53
CA TYR A 31 2.49 -4.76 8.81
C TYR A 31 1.23 -4.89 7.93
N ALA A 32 1.40 -5.11 6.63
CA ALA A 32 0.29 -5.36 5.72
C ALA A 32 -0.58 -6.54 6.18
N LYS A 33 0.06 -7.64 6.62
CA LYS A 33 -0.65 -8.82 7.17
C LYS A 33 -1.40 -8.52 8.46
N GLN A 34 -0.89 -7.62 9.30
CA GLN A 34 -1.53 -7.19 10.55
C GLN A 34 -2.75 -6.29 10.28
N VAL A 35 -2.63 -5.32 9.36
CA VAL A 35 -3.76 -4.48 8.94
C VAL A 35 -4.82 -5.31 8.23
N ASN A 36 -4.39 -6.30 7.44
CA ASN A 36 -5.22 -7.26 6.70
C ASN A 36 -6.34 -6.58 5.89
N PRO A 37 -6.02 -5.61 5.01
CA PRO A 37 -7.02 -4.97 4.13
C PRO A 37 -7.70 -5.99 3.21
N TYR A 38 -8.81 -5.58 2.59
CA TYR A 38 -9.50 -6.42 1.61
C TYR A 38 -8.58 -6.75 0.42
N ALA A 39 -7.81 -5.77 -0.05
CA ALA A 39 -6.71 -6.00 -0.99
C ALA A 39 -5.49 -5.14 -0.59
N ALA A 40 -4.29 -5.68 -0.81
CA ALA A 40 -3.02 -5.00 -0.55
C ALA A 40 -2.29 -4.79 -1.88
N ASN A 41 -1.95 -3.54 -2.19
CA ASN A 41 -1.13 -3.22 -3.35
C ASN A 41 0.27 -2.84 -2.87
N PHE A 42 1.28 -3.62 -3.23
CA PHE A 42 2.67 -3.27 -2.96
C PHE A 42 3.26 -2.60 -4.20
N ASN A 43 3.79 -1.39 -4.03
CA ASN A 43 4.35 -0.59 -5.12
C ASN A 43 5.83 -0.36 -4.85
N ILE A 44 6.65 -0.51 -5.89
CA ILE A 44 8.05 -0.09 -5.86
C ILE A 44 8.11 1.42 -6.09
N CYS A 45 8.93 2.10 -5.29
CA CYS A 45 9.15 3.54 -5.40
C CYS A 45 9.61 3.90 -6.82
N THR A 46 8.80 4.70 -7.51
CA THR A 46 9.05 5.11 -8.91
C THR A 46 9.22 6.63 -8.95
N PRO A 47 10.37 7.14 -9.45
CA PRO A 47 10.70 8.56 -9.39
C PRO A 47 10.00 9.36 -10.49
N TYR A 48 8.73 9.70 -10.31
CA TYR A 48 7.98 10.46 -11.32
C TYR A 48 8.46 11.93 -11.40
N PRO A 49 8.79 12.43 -12.61
CA PRO A 49 9.22 13.81 -12.80
C PRO A 49 8.10 14.79 -12.42
N GLY A 50 8.47 15.94 -11.86
CA GLY A 50 7.51 16.97 -11.43
C GLY A 50 6.84 16.70 -10.08
N THR A 51 7.15 15.58 -9.41
CA THR A 51 6.78 15.36 -8.01
C THR A 51 7.80 16.01 -7.07
N GLY A 52 7.38 16.52 -5.91
CA GLY A 52 8.32 17.12 -4.95
C GLY A 52 9.41 16.15 -4.47
N PHE A 53 9.10 14.86 -4.47
CA PHE A 53 10.01 13.76 -4.11
C PHE A 53 11.19 13.60 -5.09
N ILE A 54 11.06 14.10 -6.32
CA ILE A 54 12.09 13.89 -7.36
C ILE A 54 13.44 14.48 -6.95
N ASN A 55 13.45 15.63 -6.25
CA ASN A 55 14.68 16.33 -5.89
C ASN A 55 15.55 15.51 -4.92
N GLU A 56 14.92 14.72 -4.05
CA GLU A 56 15.61 13.87 -3.08
C GLU A 56 16.11 12.56 -3.72
N ILE A 57 15.36 12.05 -4.71
CA ILE A 57 15.62 10.75 -5.32
C ILE A 57 16.50 10.83 -6.58
N GLU A 58 16.64 12.01 -7.19
CA GLU A 58 17.35 12.27 -8.44
C GLU A 58 18.74 11.61 -8.51
N PRO A 59 19.59 11.69 -7.46
CA PRO A 59 20.91 11.07 -7.47
C PRO A 59 20.87 9.54 -7.56
N PHE A 60 19.78 8.96 -7.08
CA PHE A 60 19.57 7.51 -7.00
C PHE A 60 18.86 6.95 -8.23
N ILE A 61 18.48 7.76 -9.22
CA ILE A 61 17.82 7.23 -10.43
C ILE A 61 18.81 6.37 -11.22
N ALA A 62 18.46 5.10 -11.43
CA ALA A 62 19.26 4.15 -12.22
C ALA A 62 18.91 4.23 -13.70
N SER A 63 17.62 4.40 -14.03
CA SER A 63 17.12 4.48 -15.40
C SER A 63 15.96 5.47 -15.53
N ARG A 64 15.91 6.18 -16.67
CA ARG A 64 14.78 7.03 -17.10
C ARG A 64 14.00 6.40 -18.26
N ASP A 65 14.06 5.08 -18.38
CA ASP A 65 13.22 4.34 -19.31
C ASP A 65 11.76 4.35 -18.83
N TRP A 66 10.96 5.21 -19.45
CA TRP A 66 9.54 5.37 -19.15
C TRP A 66 8.72 4.09 -19.30
N SER A 67 9.17 3.12 -20.10
CA SER A 67 8.47 1.83 -20.25
C SER A 67 8.45 1.01 -18.96
N ARG A 68 9.37 1.29 -18.03
CA ARG A 68 9.51 0.62 -16.74
C ARG A 68 8.90 1.41 -15.58
N TYR A 69 8.23 2.53 -15.82
CA TYR A 69 7.66 3.38 -14.75
C TYR A 69 6.27 2.90 -14.35
N ASP A 70 6.18 1.60 -14.03
CA ASP A 70 4.95 0.84 -13.85
C ASP A 70 4.62 0.49 -12.40
N VAL A 71 5.35 1.04 -11.42
CA VAL A 71 5.30 0.74 -9.98
C VAL A 71 5.61 -0.71 -9.57
N TYR A 72 6.04 -1.54 -10.52
CA TYR A 72 6.42 -2.94 -10.31
C TYR A 72 7.90 -3.22 -10.63
N SER A 73 8.51 -2.34 -11.42
CA SER A 73 9.92 -2.39 -11.80
C SER A 73 10.78 -1.50 -10.90
N ALA A 74 11.98 -1.98 -10.57
CA ALA A 74 12.95 -1.22 -9.81
C ALA A 74 13.76 -0.29 -10.73
N ASN A 75 13.56 1.03 -10.59
CA ASN A 75 14.21 2.06 -11.41
C ASN A 75 15.27 2.89 -10.65
N LEU A 76 15.51 2.56 -9.39
CA LEU A 76 16.45 3.24 -8.50
C LEU A 76 17.72 2.42 -8.25
N LYS A 77 18.77 3.11 -7.81
CA LYS A 77 19.97 2.56 -7.22
C LYS A 77 19.72 2.41 -5.71
N TYR A 78 20.16 1.30 -5.16
CA TYR A 78 19.94 0.96 -3.76
C TYR A 78 21.27 0.82 -3.03
N GLU A 79 21.29 1.22 -1.77
CA GLU A 79 22.50 1.16 -0.93
C GLU A 79 22.78 -0.27 -0.44
N HIS A 80 21.72 -1.02 -0.17
CA HIS A 80 21.80 -2.33 0.50
C HIS A 80 21.32 -3.51 -0.37
N LEU A 81 20.71 -3.22 -1.52
CA LEU A 81 20.03 -4.20 -2.36
C LEU A 81 20.44 -4.04 -3.83
N THR A 82 20.11 -5.03 -4.66
CA THR A 82 20.13 -4.87 -6.12
C THR A 82 18.70 -4.67 -6.63
N ALA A 83 18.54 -4.08 -7.81
CA ALA A 83 17.22 -3.86 -8.39
C ALA A 83 16.42 -5.17 -8.55
N GLU A 84 17.09 -6.23 -9.01
CA GLU A 84 16.50 -7.57 -9.19
C GLU A 84 16.01 -8.15 -7.87
N LEU A 85 16.77 -7.92 -6.80
CA LEU A 85 16.42 -8.38 -5.47
C LEU A 85 15.24 -7.60 -4.88
N VAL A 86 15.11 -6.31 -5.16
CA VAL A 86 13.93 -5.52 -4.79
C VAL A 86 12.69 -6.05 -5.51
N GLU A 87 12.78 -6.33 -6.81
CA GLU A 87 11.69 -6.93 -7.59
C GLU A 87 11.35 -8.36 -7.10
N GLU A 88 12.34 -9.14 -6.65
CA GLU A 88 12.10 -10.44 -6.02
C GLU A 88 11.35 -10.31 -4.69
N LEU A 89 11.77 -9.38 -3.82
CA LEU A 89 11.11 -9.12 -2.54
C LEU A 89 9.71 -8.54 -2.72
N HIS A 90 9.50 -7.74 -3.76
CA HIS A 90 8.19 -7.26 -4.16
C HIS A 90 7.26 -8.43 -4.53
N ARG A 91 7.71 -9.36 -5.37
CA ARG A 91 6.98 -10.61 -5.67
C ARG A 91 6.76 -11.47 -4.42
N GLU A 92 7.74 -11.52 -3.51
CA GLU A 92 7.61 -12.18 -2.20
C GLU A 92 6.45 -11.56 -1.41
N CYS A 93 6.32 -10.23 -1.37
CA CYS A 93 5.24 -9.55 -0.66
C CYS A 93 3.86 -9.96 -1.17
N PHE A 94 3.64 -9.92 -2.50
CA PHE A 94 2.39 -10.36 -3.10
C PHE A 94 2.10 -11.83 -2.79
N ARG A 95 3.07 -12.71 -3.04
CA ARG A 95 2.90 -14.15 -2.82
C ARG A 95 2.54 -14.44 -1.36
N HIS A 96 3.32 -13.91 -0.42
CA HIS A 96 3.14 -14.19 1.00
C HIS A 96 1.93 -13.49 1.61
N TYR A 97 1.36 -12.46 0.98
CA TYR A 97 0.12 -11.84 1.40
C TYR A 97 -1.10 -12.62 0.90
N TYR A 98 -1.18 -12.87 -0.41
CA TYR A 98 -2.38 -13.44 -1.05
C TYR A 98 -2.50 -14.95 -0.90
N PHE A 99 -1.39 -15.70 -0.83
CA PHE A 99 -1.43 -17.15 -0.60
C PHE A 99 -1.57 -17.54 0.88
N ARG A 100 -1.93 -16.59 1.75
CA ARG A 100 -2.28 -16.89 3.14
C ARG A 100 -3.58 -17.66 3.20
N TRP A 101 -3.59 -18.73 3.96
CA TRP A 101 -4.78 -19.55 4.15
C TRP A 101 -5.95 -18.75 4.72
N GLU A 102 -5.71 -17.78 5.61
CA GLU A 102 -6.77 -16.90 6.11
C GLU A 102 -7.38 -16.05 4.99
N TYR A 103 -6.56 -15.55 4.07
CA TYR A 103 -7.02 -14.75 2.94
C TYR A 103 -7.81 -15.61 1.94
N LEU A 104 -7.28 -16.79 1.59
CA LEU A 104 -7.93 -17.74 0.68
C LEU A 104 -9.27 -18.21 1.23
N ARG A 105 -9.34 -18.55 2.53
CA ARG A 105 -10.60 -18.92 3.20
C ARG A 105 -11.60 -17.76 3.18
N ALA A 106 -11.17 -16.53 3.45
CA ALA A 106 -12.06 -15.38 3.45
C ALA A 106 -12.60 -15.04 2.05
N ASN A 107 -11.85 -15.37 0.99
CA ASN A 107 -12.16 -15.01 -0.39
C ASN A 107 -12.48 -16.23 -1.28
N TRP A 108 -12.75 -17.41 -0.71
CA TRP A 108 -12.93 -18.65 -1.47
C TRP A 108 -14.08 -18.58 -2.49
N ALA A 109 -15.14 -17.84 -2.14
CA ALA A 109 -16.30 -17.63 -3.01
C ALA A 109 -15.91 -16.94 -4.33
N PHE A 110 -14.91 -16.05 -4.29
CA PHE A 110 -14.36 -15.40 -5.47
C PHE A 110 -13.45 -16.34 -6.28
N LEU A 111 -12.64 -17.15 -5.60
CA LEU A 111 -11.68 -18.07 -6.24
C LEU A 111 -12.36 -19.27 -6.93
N MET A 112 -13.50 -19.73 -6.40
CA MET A 112 -14.20 -20.91 -6.92
C MET A 112 -15.69 -20.62 -7.13
N PRO A 113 -16.06 -19.80 -8.13
CA PRO A 113 -17.44 -19.32 -8.31
C PRO A 113 -18.43 -20.47 -8.58
N ARG A 114 -18.02 -21.50 -9.31
CA ARG A 114 -18.87 -22.67 -9.63
C ARG A 114 -19.17 -23.53 -8.40
N LEU A 115 -18.18 -23.73 -7.53
CA LEU A 115 -18.34 -24.48 -6.29
C LEU A 115 -19.18 -23.70 -5.28
N HIS A 116 -18.95 -22.39 -5.16
CA HIS A 116 -19.79 -21.53 -4.34
C HIS A 116 -21.25 -21.61 -4.77
N ALA A 117 -21.54 -21.49 -6.08
CA ALA A 117 -22.89 -21.61 -6.60
C ALA A 117 -23.53 -22.99 -6.32
N ALA A 118 -22.76 -24.08 -6.42
CA ALA A 118 -23.25 -25.42 -6.12
C ALA A 118 -23.56 -25.62 -4.62
N VAL A 119 -22.69 -25.14 -3.73
CA VAL A 119 -22.86 -25.21 -2.27
C VAL A 119 -24.05 -24.35 -1.82
N THR A 120 -24.26 -23.17 -2.39
CA THR A 120 -25.41 -22.33 -2.05
C THR A 120 -26.73 -22.91 -2.57
N THR A 121 -26.73 -23.49 -3.76
CA THR A 121 -27.92 -24.11 -4.37
C THR A 121 -28.35 -25.36 -3.59
N THR A 122 -27.40 -26.21 -3.18
CA THR A 122 -27.68 -27.41 -2.38
C THR A 122 -28.12 -27.10 -0.96
N ARG A 123 -27.58 -26.04 -0.33
CA ARG A 123 -27.99 -25.60 1.01
C ARG A 123 -29.41 -25.01 1.04
N GLY A 124 -29.87 -24.43 -0.08
CA GLY A 124 -31.27 -24.00 -0.26
C GLY A 124 -32.26 -25.16 -0.37
N TRP A 125 -31.86 -26.28 -0.97
CA TRP A 125 -32.69 -27.50 -1.11
C TRP A 125 -32.81 -28.29 0.20
N LEU A 126 -31.79 -28.27 1.07
CA LEU A 126 -31.77 -29.01 2.33
C LEU A 126 -32.49 -28.32 3.51
N GLY A 127 -33.13 -27.16 3.31
CA GLY A 127 -33.89 -26.45 4.35
C GLY A 127 -33.06 -25.98 5.56
N LEU A 128 -31.73 -26.13 5.53
CA LEU A 128 -30.81 -25.66 6.57
C LEU A 128 -30.56 -24.16 6.41
N SER A 129 -31.64 -23.39 6.60
CA SER A 129 -31.62 -21.93 6.68
C SER A 129 -31.12 -21.49 8.07
N GLY A 130 -29.94 -21.96 8.44
CA GLY A 130 -29.15 -21.34 9.50
C GLY A 130 -28.40 -20.18 8.89
N LYS A 131 -28.71 -18.95 9.35
CA LYS A 131 -28.08 -17.66 9.00
C LYS A 131 -26.59 -17.84 8.72
N SER A 132 -26.24 -18.12 7.47
CA SER A 132 -24.85 -18.15 7.04
C SER A 132 -24.54 -16.71 6.68
N GLY A 133 -23.72 -16.06 7.49
CA GLY A 133 -23.06 -14.79 7.17
C GLY A 133 -22.08 -14.94 6.00
N ALA A 134 -22.51 -15.56 4.91
CA ALA A 134 -21.95 -15.34 3.60
C ALA A 134 -22.66 -14.09 3.05
N SER A 135 -22.29 -12.94 3.61
CA SER A 135 -22.52 -11.69 2.91
C SER A 135 -21.81 -11.82 1.57
N GLN A 136 -22.58 -12.01 0.50
CA GLN A 136 -22.28 -11.18 -0.65
C GLN A 136 -22.31 -9.75 -0.11
N PRO A 137 -21.27 -8.92 -0.27
CA PRO A 137 -21.57 -7.58 -0.70
C PRO A 137 -21.88 -7.79 -2.20
N ALA A 138 -23.14 -7.97 -2.61
CA ALA A 138 -24.01 -6.81 -2.81
C ALA A 138 -23.10 -5.58 -2.90
N VAL A 139 -22.73 -5.24 -4.14
CA VAL A 139 -22.35 -3.86 -4.44
C VAL A 139 -23.57 -3.08 -3.97
N ALA A 140 -23.58 -2.69 -2.69
CA ALA A 140 -24.58 -1.80 -2.19
C ALA A 140 -24.36 -0.57 -3.05
N ASP A 141 -25.34 -0.28 -3.91
CA ASP A 141 -25.42 1.00 -4.58
C ASP A 141 -25.19 2.03 -3.48
N VAL A 142 -24.03 2.69 -3.52
CA VAL A 142 -23.74 3.79 -2.61
C VAL A 142 -24.77 4.83 -3.02
N PRO A 143 -25.82 5.10 -2.21
CA PRO A 143 -26.69 6.20 -2.54
C PRO A 143 -25.77 7.41 -2.57
N ALA A 144 -25.76 8.13 -3.70
CA ALA A 144 -24.94 9.31 -3.89
C ALA A 144 -25.08 10.20 -2.66
N ALA A 145 -24.09 10.14 -1.76
CA ALA A 145 -24.09 10.94 -0.56
C ALA A 145 -24.04 12.37 -1.07
N ARG A 146 -25.14 13.10 -0.88
CA ARG A 146 -25.20 14.54 -1.10
C ARG A 146 -23.94 15.13 -0.49
N ALA A 147 -23.19 15.86 -1.31
CA ALA A 147 -21.97 16.53 -0.92
C ALA A 147 -22.19 17.33 0.36
N ALA A 148 -21.85 16.73 1.50
CA ALA A 148 -21.61 17.47 2.71
C ALA A 148 -20.23 18.07 2.51
N THR A 149 -20.21 19.38 2.23
CA THR A 149 -19.00 20.19 2.19
C THR A 149 -18.31 20.09 3.54
N LEU A 150 -17.41 19.11 3.69
CA LEU A 150 -16.50 19.08 4.82
C LEU A 150 -15.48 20.19 4.59
N PRO A 151 -15.21 21.04 5.59
CA PRO A 151 -14.24 22.10 5.45
C PRO A 151 -12.87 21.47 5.17
N ILE A 152 -12.23 21.96 4.11
CA ILE A 152 -10.83 21.68 3.82
C ILE A 152 -10.05 22.16 5.04
N ILE A 153 -9.49 21.21 5.80
CA ILE A 153 -8.50 21.54 6.81
C ILE A 153 -7.25 21.92 6.02
N GLU A 154 -7.05 23.21 5.78
CA GLU A 154 -5.78 23.75 5.34
C GLU A 154 -4.72 23.33 6.36
N SER A 155 -3.81 22.47 5.94
CA SER A 155 -2.62 22.09 6.69
C SER A 155 -1.66 23.28 6.74
N THR A 156 -1.92 24.26 7.59
CA THR A 156 -0.95 25.31 7.98
C THR A 156 0.12 24.77 8.94
N ALA A 157 0.71 23.61 8.61
CA ALA A 157 1.77 22.97 9.39
C ALA A 157 2.92 22.45 8.51
N VAL A 158 3.25 23.18 7.44
CA VAL A 158 4.44 22.94 6.60
C VAL A 158 5.44 24.11 6.61
N GLU A 159 5.17 25.21 7.34
CA GLU A 159 6.06 26.40 7.34
C GLU A 159 6.98 26.56 8.56
N SER A 160 7.00 25.67 9.57
CA SER A 160 7.88 25.85 10.75
C SER A 160 9.14 24.98 10.81
N CYS A 161 9.37 24.07 9.86
CA CYS A 161 10.59 23.22 9.80
C CYS A 161 11.48 23.59 8.61
N GLY A 162 11.90 24.86 8.50
CA GLY A 162 12.75 25.30 7.39
C GLY A 162 13.78 26.39 7.69
N HIS A 163 13.82 27.01 8.89
CA HIS A 163 14.65 28.20 9.11
C HIS A 163 15.46 28.22 10.43
N GLY A 164 15.66 27.08 11.10
CA GLY A 164 16.37 27.04 12.39
C GLY A 164 17.83 26.55 12.37
N ALA A 165 18.30 25.85 11.33
CA ALA A 165 19.51 25.03 11.43
C ALA A 165 20.77 25.59 10.74
N SER A 166 20.68 26.57 9.83
CA SER A 166 21.88 27.09 9.13
C SER A 166 22.46 28.39 9.70
N ALA A 167 21.72 29.11 10.56
CA ALA A 167 22.21 30.36 11.17
C ALA A 167 23.10 30.13 12.40
N HIS A 168 23.00 28.98 13.07
CA HIS A 168 23.73 28.74 14.32
C HIS A 168 25.15 28.19 14.13
N ALA A 169 25.47 27.62 12.96
CA ALA A 169 26.82 27.13 12.63
C ALA A 169 27.74 28.23 12.06
N ALA A 170 27.18 29.29 11.46
CA ALA A 170 27.96 30.38 10.88
C ALA A 170 28.42 31.44 11.90
N GLU A 171 27.76 31.53 13.07
CA GLU A 171 28.11 32.49 14.14
C GLU A 171 29.16 31.92 15.13
N GLN A 172 29.31 30.59 15.22
CA GLN A 172 30.34 29.97 16.08
C GLN A 172 31.74 29.94 15.44
N HIS A 173 31.84 29.94 14.10
CA HIS A 173 33.13 30.03 13.40
C HIS A 173 33.71 31.45 13.34
N ARG A 174 32.93 32.49 13.68
CA ARG A 174 33.39 33.89 13.71
C ARG A 174 33.78 34.39 15.11
N ARG A 175 33.61 33.55 16.15
CA ARG A 175 34.03 33.82 17.54
C ARG A 175 35.20 32.96 18.02
N ALA A 176 35.79 32.16 17.14
CA ALA A 176 36.96 31.31 17.42
C ALA A 176 38.15 31.61 16.48
N ALA A 177 38.21 32.84 15.94
CA ALA A 177 39.35 33.41 15.22
C ALA A 177 39.71 34.76 15.84
#